data_AF-A0A258QZF3-F1
#
_entry.id   AF-A0A258QZF3-F1
#
_cell.length_a   1.000
_cell.length_b   1.000
_cell.length_c   1.000
_cell.angle_alpha   90.00
_cell.angle_beta   90.00
_cell.angle_gamma   90.00
#
_symmetry.space_group_name_H-M   'P 1'
#
loop_
_entity.id
_entity.type
_entity.pdbx_description
1 polymer ?
#
loop_
_entity_poly.entity_id
_entity_poly.type
_entity_poly.pdbx_seq_one_letter_code
_entity_poly.pdbx_strand_id
1 'polypeptide(L)'
;VMAGMPGFEKMATGLMQQTVKNNGVASIEELRSICIESDVKLVACQMTVELFGHSHDAFIPEITDWIGAAIFLPVAQKSDVCLFI
;
A
#
# COMPACT_ATOMS: atom_id res chain seq x y z
N VAL A 1 18.08 -3.63 -22.81
CA VAL A 1 17.80 -2.70 -23.94
C VAL A 1 16.34 -2.24 -23.95
N MET A 2 15.35 -3.12 -23.68
CA MET A 2 13.91 -2.74 -23.74
C MET A 2 13.41 -1.80 -22.62
N ALA A 3 14.05 -1.81 -21.44
CA ALA A 3 13.64 -0.98 -20.30
C ALA A 3 13.84 0.55 -20.47
N GLY A 4 14.55 0.99 -21.51
CA GLY A 4 14.71 2.43 -21.80
C GLY A 4 13.75 2.96 -22.87
N MET A 5 12.88 2.10 -23.40
CA MET A 5 11.97 2.47 -24.48
C MET A 5 10.72 3.17 -23.90
N PRO A 6 10.37 4.38 -24.35
CA PRO A 6 9.22 5.10 -23.83
C PRO A 6 7.94 4.25 -23.88
N GLY A 7 7.34 3.99 -22.72
CA GLY A 7 6.09 3.24 -22.60
C GLY A 7 6.25 1.72 -22.39
N PHE A 8 7.47 1.20 -22.38
CA PHE A 8 7.72 -0.22 -22.08
C PHE A 8 7.29 -0.58 -20.66
N GLU A 9 7.50 0.30 -19.68
CA GLU A 9 7.05 0.09 -18.29
C GLU A 9 5.54 -0.05 -18.21
N LYS A 10 4.78 0.80 -18.93
CA LYS A 10 3.32 0.70 -18.95
C LYS A 10 2.85 -0.62 -19.56
N MET A 11 3.50 -1.05 -20.64
CA MET A 11 3.22 -2.34 -21.28
C MET A 11 3.51 -3.51 -20.33
N ALA A 12 4.68 -3.48 -19.68
CA ALA A 12 5.10 -4.52 -18.74
C ALA A 12 4.14 -4.60 -17.54
N THR A 13 3.73 -3.47 -16.97
CA THR A 13 2.72 -3.42 -15.90
C THR A 13 1.40 -3.99 -16.36
N GLY A 14 0.94 -3.66 -17.57
CA GLY A 14 -0.31 -4.20 -18.11
C GLY A 14 -0.27 -5.72 -18.30
N LEU A 15 0.86 -6.25 -18.81
CA LEU A 15 1.05 -7.70 -18.95
C LEU A 15 1.09 -8.39 -17.58
N MET A 16 1.77 -7.81 -16.59
CA MET A 16 1.81 -8.32 -15.23
C MET A 16 0.40 -8.40 -14.62
N GLN A 17 -0.38 -7.32 -14.71
CA GLN A 17 -1.76 -7.28 -14.22
C GLN A 17 -2.64 -8.33 -14.93
N GLN A 18 -2.48 -8.50 -16.24
CA GLN A 18 -3.19 -9.55 -16.99
C GLN A 18 -2.78 -10.96 -16.55
N THR A 19 -1.49 -11.20 -16.31
CA THR A 19 -1.01 -12.50 -15.81
C THR A 19 -1.56 -12.79 -14.41
N VAL A 20 -1.54 -11.82 -13.50
CA VAL A 20 -2.12 -11.95 -12.15
C VAL A 20 -3.60 -12.32 -12.25
N LYS A 21 -4.36 -11.61 -13.07
CA LYS A 21 -5.78 -11.88 -13.32
C LYS A 21 -6.03 -13.26 -13.94
N ASN A 22 -5.22 -13.67 -14.92
CA ASN A 22 -5.35 -14.98 -15.58
C ASN A 22 -5.09 -16.16 -14.63
N ASN A 23 -4.31 -15.95 -13.57
CA ASN A 23 -4.06 -16.94 -12.52
C ASN A 23 -5.11 -16.91 -11.39
N GLY A 24 -6.18 -16.11 -11.52
CA GLY A 24 -7.25 -16.01 -10.54
C GLY A 24 -6.83 -15.31 -9.23
N VAL A 25 -5.77 -14.51 -9.26
CA VAL A 25 -5.35 -13.72 -8.10
C VAL A 25 -6.12 -12.41 -8.07
N ALA A 26 -6.64 -12.05 -6.90
CA ALA A 26 -7.37 -10.82 -6.67
C ALA A 26 -6.51 -9.57 -6.94
N SER A 27 -7.13 -8.49 -7.38
CA SER A 27 -6.48 -7.21 -7.58
C SER A 27 -6.07 -6.57 -6.24
N ILE A 28 -5.18 -5.58 -6.27
CA ILE A 28 -4.76 -4.86 -5.05
C ILE A 28 -5.96 -4.15 -4.39
N GLU A 29 -6.88 -3.62 -5.19
CA GLU A 29 -8.10 -2.99 -4.71
C GLU A 29 -9.00 -4.00 -3.98
N GLU A 30 -9.19 -5.20 -4.54
CA GLU A 30 -9.96 -6.28 -3.92
C GLU A 30 -9.31 -6.75 -2.61
N LEU A 31 -7.99 -6.97 -2.63
CA LEU A 31 -7.23 -7.37 -1.44
C LEU A 31 -7.33 -6.30 -0.33
N ARG A 32 -7.26 -5.02 -0.69
CA ARG A 32 -7.43 -3.92 0.28
C ARG A 32 -8.84 -3.89 0.86
N SER A 33 -9.88 -4.08 0.04
CA SER A 33 -11.26 -4.17 0.53
C SER A 33 -11.42 -5.32 1.53
N ILE A 34 -10.83 -6.48 1.24
CA ILE A 34 -10.83 -7.62 2.17
C ILE A 34 -10.14 -7.26 3.49
N CYS A 35 -9.02 -6.53 3.46
CA CYS A 35 -8.36 -6.05 4.68
C CYS A 35 -9.27 -5.14 5.51
N ILE A 36 -10.00 -4.22 4.86
CA ILE A 36 -10.94 -3.32 5.53
C ILE A 36 -12.10 -4.12 6.14
N GLU A 37 -12.69 -5.06 5.39
CA GLU A 37 -13.75 -5.95 5.87
C GLU A 37 -13.30 -6.87 7.01
N SER A 38 -12.00 -7.15 7.10
CA SER A 38 -11.38 -7.96 8.15
C SER A 38 -10.88 -7.13 9.35
N ASP A 39 -11.32 -5.87 9.49
CA ASP A 39 -10.96 -4.96 10.57
C ASP A 39 -9.44 -4.71 10.70
N VAL A 40 -8.69 -4.78 9.59
CA VAL A 40 -7.27 -4.42 9.58
C VAL A 40 -7.12 -2.92 9.82
N LYS A 41 -6.32 -2.54 10.81
CA LYS A 41 -5.99 -1.13 11.08
C LYS A 41 -5.02 -0.58 10.05
N LEU A 42 -5.51 0.23 9.13
CA LEU A 42 -4.71 0.95 8.15
C LEU A 42 -4.26 2.28 8.75
N VAL A 43 -2.94 2.48 8.84
CA VAL A 43 -2.35 3.71 9.40
C VAL A 43 -1.42 4.36 8.40
N ALA A 44 -1.39 5.69 8.40
CA ALA A 44 -0.49 6.47 7.55
C ALA A 44 0.67 7.04 8.36
N CYS A 45 1.87 7.03 7.78
CA CYS A 45 3.02 7.71 8.36
C CYS A 45 2.84 9.22 8.22
N GLN A 46 2.54 9.90 9.33
CA GLN A 46 2.27 11.34 9.35
C GLN A 46 3.42 12.15 8.72
N MET A 47 4.67 11.85 9.09
CA MET A 47 5.83 12.57 8.57
C MET A 47 5.99 12.41 7.06
N THR A 48 5.63 11.26 6.49
CA THR A 48 5.70 11.04 5.05
C THR A 48 4.61 11.82 4.32
N VAL A 49 3.41 11.87 4.87
CA VAL A 49 2.28 12.62 4.32
C VAL A 49 2.61 14.11 4.26
N GLU A 50 3.15 14.65 5.36
CA GLU A 50 3.60 16.04 5.45
C GLU A 50 4.82 16.31 4.54
N LEU A 51 5.77 15.39 4.46
CA LEU A 51 6.97 15.52 3.60
C LEU A 51 6.61 15.70 2.12
N PHE A 52 5.59 14.98 1.65
CA PHE A 52 5.11 15.09 0.28
C PHE A 52 4.03 16.17 0.10
N GLY A 53 3.65 16.89 1.16
CA GLY A 53 2.68 17.97 1.11
C GLY A 53 1.26 17.51 0.78
N HIS A 54 0.91 16.26 1.10
CA HIS A 54 -0.44 15.76 0.89
C HIS A 54 -1.37 16.17 2.03
N SER A 55 -2.62 16.45 1.70
CA SER A 55 -3.68 16.64 2.68
C SER A 55 -4.31 15.29 3.07
N HIS A 56 -4.89 15.21 4.27
CA HIS A 56 -5.46 13.94 4.74
C HIS A 56 -6.66 13.46 3.90
N ASP A 57 -7.40 14.38 3.27
CA ASP A 57 -8.51 14.08 2.34
C ASP A 57 -8.05 13.51 0.99
N ALA A 58 -6.75 13.54 0.68
CA ALA A 58 -6.20 12.89 -0.51
C ALA A 58 -6.08 11.36 -0.36
N PHE A 59 -6.33 10.82 0.83
CA PHE A 59 -6.22 9.41 1.14
C PHE A 59 -7.58 8.75 1.34
N ILE A 60 -7.59 7.42 1.35
CA ILE A 60 -8.79 6.63 1.56
C ILE A 60 -9.39 6.91 2.96
N PRO A 61 -10.72 6.99 3.11
CA PRO A 61 -11.36 7.30 4.38
C PRO A 61 -11.15 6.22 5.45
N GLU A 62 -10.72 5.02 5.09
CA GLU A 62 -10.48 3.88 5.98
C GLU A 62 -9.12 3.95 6.71
N ILE A 63 -8.30 4.98 6.49
CA ILE A 63 -7.12 5.23 7.33
C ILE A 63 -7.59 5.67 8.72
N THR A 64 -7.31 4.86 9.73
CA THR A 64 -7.78 5.10 11.09
C THR A 64 -6.93 6.13 11.82
N ASP A 65 -5.62 6.14 11.57
CA ASP A 65 -4.67 6.95 12.32
C ASP A 65 -3.51 7.47 11.46
N TRP A 66 -3.04 8.67 11.82
CA TRP A 66 -1.85 9.32 11.27
C TRP A 66 -0.77 9.29 12.34
N ILE A 67 0.18 8.36 12.22
CA ILE A 67 1.12 8.05 13.30
C ILE A 67 2.57 8.26 12.87
N GLY A 68 3.43 8.55 13.83
CA GLY A 68 4.87 8.57 13.67
C GLY A 68 5.55 7.30 14.19
N ALA A 69 6.86 7.21 13.97
CA ALA A 69 7.69 6.09 14.44
C ALA A 69 7.58 5.85 15.95
N ALA A 70 7.45 6.91 16.77
CA ALA A 70 7.33 6.80 18.22
C ALA A 70 6.07 6.03 18.67
N ILE A 71 5.00 6.04 17.87
CA ILE A 71 3.75 5.31 18.14
C ILE A 71 3.80 3.91 17.51
N PHE A 72 4.35 3.79 16.29
CA PHE A 72 4.44 2.51 15.59
C PHE A 72 5.43 1.53 16.25
N LEU A 73 6.62 1.99 16.66
CA LEU A 73 7.68 1.11 17.15
C LEU A 73 7.28 0.30 18.40
N PRO A 74 6.60 0.86 19.42
CA PRO A 74 6.09 0.07 20.54
C PRO A 74 5.03 -0.98 20.16
N VAL A 75 4.25 -0.73 19.10
CA VAL A 75 3.29 -1.71 18.57
C VAL A 75 4.05 -2.83 17.88
N ALA A 76 4.96 -2.49 16.97
CA ALA A 76 5.81 -3.43 16.23
C ALA A 76 6.67 -4.30 17.17
N GLN A 77 7.20 -3.72 18.25
CA GLN A 77 7.96 -4.46 19.26
C GLN A 77 7.14 -5.56 19.96
N LYS A 78 5.81 -5.37 20.06
CA LYS A 78 4.89 -6.33 20.68
C LYS A 78 4.25 -7.28 19.67
N SER A 79 4.43 -7.06 18.39
CA SER A 79 3.91 -7.94 17.33
C SER A 79 4.70 -9.24 17.28
N ASP A 80 4.03 -10.38 17.12
CA ASP A 80 4.69 -11.67 16.91
C ASP A 80 5.49 -11.69 15.60
N VAL A 81 5.00 -10.97 14.58
CA VAL A 81 5.64 -10.82 13.28
C VAL A 81 5.58 -9.36 12.85
N CYS A 82 6.73 -8.81 12.45
CA CYS A 82 6.87 -7.48 11.87
C CYS A 82 7.70 -7.57 10.59
N LEU A 83 7.18 -7.06 9.47
CA LEU A 83 7.84 -7.09 8.16
C LEU A 83 8.11 -5.66 7.67
N PHE A 84 9.17 -5.50 6.89
CA PHE A 84 9.46 -4.28 6.12
C PHE A 84 9.49 -4.68 4.64
N ILE A 85 8.54 -4.17 3.87
CA ILE A 85 8.26 -4.54 2.47
C ILE A 85 8.52 -3.32 1.59
#